data_AF-A0A2S9GRX4-F1
#
_entry.id   AF-A0A2S9GRX4-F1
#
_cell.length_a   1.000
_cell.length_b   1.000
_cell.length_c   1.000
_cell.angle_alpha   90.00
_cell.angle_beta   90.00
_cell.angle_gamma   90.00
#
_symmetry.space_group_name_H-M   'P 1'
#
loop_
_entity.id
_entity.type
_entity.pdbx_description
1 polymer ?
#
loop_
_entity_poly.entity_id
_entity_poly.type
_entity_poly.pdbx_seq_one_letter_code
_entity_poly.pdbx_strand_id
1 'polypeptide(L)' 'TEWTAHHRDGAPQLYPEPLRDEIDEVAQRIYTEVNNGVYRCGFAGSQRAYEKAYDRLFTALDWLSDR' A
#
# COMPACT_ATOMS: atom_id res chain seq x y z
N THR A 1 5.69 10.30 19.16
CA THR A 1 4.76 10.87 18.15
C THR A 1 3.74 11.71 18.88
N GLU A 2 3.08 12.66 18.21
CA GLU A 2 2.19 13.67 18.84
C GLU A 2 1.14 13.08 19.80
N TRP A 3 0.77 11.81 19.61
CA TRP A 3 -0.28 11.12 20.36
C TRP A 3 0.22 10.09 21.37
N THR A 4 1.54 9.94 21.57
CA THR A 4 2.11 8.90 22.45
C THR A 4 1.57 9.00 23.88
N ALA A 5 1.26 10.20 24.36
CA ALA A 5 0.68 10.44 25.69
C ALA A 5 -0.73 9.82 25.87
N HIS A 6 -1.42 9.48 24.78
CA HIS A 6 -2.76 8.90 24.79
C HIS A 6 -2.78 7.40 24.52
N HIS A 7 -1.61 6.77 24.39
CA HIS A 7 -1.52 5.33 24.19
C HIS A 7 -1.84 4.59 25.49
N ARG A 8 -2.69 3.56 25.40
CA ARG A 8 -2.88 2.60 26.50
C ARG A 8 -1.58 1.83 26.78
N ASP A 9 -1.40 1.37 28.00
CA ASP A 9 -0.32 0.43 28.34
C ASP A 9 -0.38 -0.80 27.43
N GLY A 10 0.78 -1.18 26.90
CA GLY A 10 0.90 -2.28 25.94
C GLY A 10 0.43 -1.96 24.52
N ALA A 11 0.21 -0.68 24.17
CA ALA A 11 -0.06 -0.31 22.77
C ALA A 11 1.13 -0.70 21.85
N PRO A 12 0.86 -1.27 20.68
CA PRO A 12 1.92 -1.64 19.73
C PRO A 12 2.55 -0.39 19.10
N GLN A 13 3.81 -0.53 18.69
CA GLN A 13 4.45 0.45 17.81
C GLN A 13 4.09 0.10 16.37
N LEU A 14 3.22 0.90 15.75
CA LEU A 14 2.82 0.70 14.35
C LEU A 14 3.87 1.22 13.35
N TYR A 15 4.82 2.03 13.81
CA TYR A 15 5.91 2.60 13.01
C TYR A 15 7.24 2.68 13.79
N PRO A 16 7.77 1.53 14.26
CA PRO A 16 8.98 1.48 15.06
C PRO A 16 10.21 1.79 14.21
N GLU A 17 11.16 2.55 14.75
CA GLU A 17 12.36 3.02 14.04
C GLU A 17 13.12 1.93 13.26
N PRO A 18 13.35 0.71 13.81
CA PRO A 18 14.09 -0.32 13.09
C PRO A 18 13.37 -0.90 11.86
N LEU A 19 12.07 -0.67 11.69
CA LEU A 19 11.28 -1.22 10.57
C LEU A 19 10.82 -0.14 9.59
N ARG A 20 11.16 1.14 9.81
CA ARG A 20 10.61 2.24 8.99
C ARG A 20 10.96 2.09 7.52
N ASP A 21 12.19 1.75 7.20
CA ASP A 21 12.64 1.59 5.81
C ASP A 21 11.85 0.49 5.09
N GLU A 22 11.65 -0.66 5.74
CA GLU A 22 10.85 -1.76 5.19
C GLU A 22 9.38 -1.37 5.04
N ILE A 23 8.81 -0.72 6.06
CA ILE A 23 7.42 -0.24 6.04
C ILE A 23 7.23 0.73 4.87
N ASP A 24 8.12 1.69 4.71
CA ASP A 24 8.00 2.74 3.69
C ASP A 24 8.16 2.16 2.28
N GLU A 25 9.07 1.21 2.07
CA GLU A 25 9.23 0.51 0.79
C GLU A 25 7.97 -0.27 0.41
N VAL A 26 7.47 -1.11 1.34
CA VAL A 26 6.26 -1.92 1.11
C VAL A 26 5.03 -1.02 0.92
N ALA A 27 4.87 0.01 1.77
CA ALA A 27 3.76 0.94 1.70
C ALA A 27 3.75 1.73 0.38
N GLN A 28 4.92 2.13 -0.14
CA GLN A 28 5.00 2.83 -1.42
C GLN A 28 4.48 1.96 -2.57
N ARG A 29 4.84 0.67 -2.61
CA ARG A 29 4.33 -0.26 -3.63
C ARG A 29 2.82 -0.49 -3.47
N ILE A 30 2.33 -0.70 -2.24
CA ILE A 30 0.90 -0.88 -1.98
C ILE A 30 0.11 0.37 -2.37
N TYR A 31 0.59 1.55 -1.99
CA TYR A 31 -0.05 2.82 -2.29
C TYR A 31 -0.18 3.02 -3.80
N THR A 32 0.94 2.89 -4.52
CA THR A 32 0.97 3.11 -5.96
C THR A 32 0.21 2.04 -6.72
N GLU A 33 0.44 0.75 -6.46
CA GLU A 33 -0.08 -0.34 -7.29
C GLU A 33 -1.43 -0.88 -6.87
N VAL A 34 -1.80 -0.76 -5.59
CA VAL A 34 -3.07 -1.29 -5.05
C VAL A 34 -4.03 -0.17 -4.70
N ASN A 35 -3.70 0.68 -3.72
CA ASN A 35 -4.63 1.71 -3.23
C ASN A 35 -5.01 2.70 -4.34
N ASN A 36 -4.04 3.21 -5.09
CA ASN A 36 -4.31 4.01 -6.29
C ASN A 36 -4.59 3.15 -7.53
N GLY A 37 -4.13 1.89 -7.55
CA GLY A 37 -4.34 0.98 -8.68
C GLY A 37 -5.81 0.76 -8.99
N VAL A 38 -6.63 0.51 -7.96
CA VAL A 38 -8.08 0.32 -8.14
C VAL A 38 -8.77 1.56 -8.73
N TYR A 39 -8.36 2.77 -8.31
CA TYR A 39 -8.87 4.01 -8.90
C TYR A 39 -8.41 4.21 -10.34
N ARG A 40 -7.17 3.85 -10.67
CA ARG A 40 -6.68 3.89 -12.06
C ARG A 40 -7.47 2.95 -12.97
N CYS A 41 -7.87 1.79 -12.49
CA CYS A 41 -8.78 0.91 -13.21
C CYS A 41 -10.17 1.56 -13.36
N GLY A 42 -10.76 2.00 -12.25
CA GLY A 42 -12.14 2.52 -12.22
C GLY A 42 -12.33 3.84 -12.99
N PHE A 43 -11.31 4.67 -13.07
CA PHE A 43 -11.34 5.95 -13.79
C PHE A 43 -10.62 5.92 -15.14
N ALA A 44 -10.29 4.73 -15.65
CA ALA A 44 -9.66 4.62 -16.95
C ALA A 44 -10.59 5.14 -18.07
N GLY A 45 -10.13 6.15 -18.81
CA GLY A 45 -10.86 6.71 -19.96
C GLY A 45 -10.75 5.89 -21.26
N SER A 46 -10.07 4.73 -21.23
CA SER A 46 -9.94 3.84 -22.38
C SER A 46 -9.64 2.40 -21.95
N GLN A 47 -9.97 1.43 -22.80
CA GLN A 47 -9.70 0.01 -22.58
C GLN A 47 -8.21 -0.26 -22.33
N ARG A 48 -7.33 0.34 -23.15
CA ARG A 48 -5.87 0.18 -23.00
C ARG A 48 -5.35 0.71 -21.67
N ALA A 49 -5.91 1.82 -21.18
CA ALA A 49 -5.52 2.38 -19.88
C ALA A 49 -6.01 1.48 -18.73
N TYR A 50 -7.22 0.94 -18.85
CA TYR A 50 -7.78 -0.03 -17.92
C TYR A 50 -6.91 -1.29 -17.85
N GLU A 51 -6.62 -1.92 -18.99
CA GLU A 51 -5.82 -3.16 -19.06
C GLU A 51 -4.45 -2.98 -18.41
N LYS A 52 -3.74 -1.88 -18.72
CA LYS A 52 -2.44 -1.58 -18.09
C LYS A 52 -2.55 -1.39 -16.57
N ALA A 53 -3.62 -0.76 -16.09
CA ALA A 53 -3.85 -0.57 -14.66
C ALA A 53 -4.20 -1.90 -13.97
N TYR A 54 -5.03 -2.71 -14.63
CA TYR A 54 -5.43 -4.05 -14.19
C TYR A 54 -4.22 -4.96 -14.03
N ASP A 55 -3.36 -5.06 -15.05
CA ASP A 55 -2.17 -5.91 -15.00
C ASP A 55 -1.25 -5.55 -13.82
N ARG A 56 -1.02 -4.24 -13.61
CA ARG A 56 -0.21 -3.75 -12.48
C ARG A 56 -0.83 -4.08 -11.13
N LEU A 57 -2.15 -3.90 -10.99
CA LEU A 57 -2.88 -4.20 -9.76
C LEU A 57 -2.75 -5.68 -9.42
N PHE A 58 -3.05 -6.57 -10.35
CA PHE A 58 -3.00 -8.01 -10.09
C PHE A 58 -1.57 -8.52 -9.89
N THR A 59 -0.59 -7.98 -10.62
CA THR A 59 0.84 -8.26 -10.35
C THR A 59 1.24 -7.89 -8.91
N ALA A 60 0.71 -6.78 -8.37
CA ALA A 60 0.98 -6.38 -6.99
C ALA A 60 0.22 -7.23 -5.97
N LEU A 61 -1.00 -7.68 -6.28
CA LEU A 61 -1.77 -8.58 -5.43
C LEU A 61 -1.16 -9.99 -5.37
N ASP A 62 -0.62 -10.49 -6.47
CA ASP A 62 0.12 -11.76 -6.50
C ASP A 62 1.37 -11.65 -5.62
N TRP A 63 2.15 -10.58 -5.77
CA TRP A 63 3.30 -10.32 -4.90
C TRP A 63 2.94 -10.23 -3.41
N LEU A 64 1.79 -9.62 -3.07
CA LEU A 64 1.32 -9.57 -1.69
C LEU A 64 0.90 -10.95 -1.17
N SER A 65 0.37 -11.81 -2.03
CA SER A 65 -0.12 -13.13 -1.66
C SER A 65 1.00 -14.14 -1.45
N ASP A 66 2.11 -13.99 -2.17
CA ASP A 66 3.29 -14.85 -2.06
C ASP A 66 4.21 -14.48 -0.87
N ARG A 67 4.08 -13.26 -0.34
CA ARG A 67 4.94 -12.74 0.73
C ARG A 67 4.61 -13.34 2.10
#